data_AF-U1FMU6-F1
#
_entry.id   AF-U1FMU6-F1
#
_cell.length_a   1.000
_cell.length_b   1.000
_cell.length_c   1.000
_cell.angle_alpha   90.00
_cell.angle_beta   90.00
_cell.angle_gamma   90.00
#
_symmetry.space_group_name_H-M   'P 1'
#
loop_
_entity.id
_entity.type
_entity.pdbx_description
1 polymer ?
#
loop_
_entity_poly.entity_id
_entity_poly.type
_entity_poly.pdbx_seq_one_letter_code
_entity_poly.pdbx_strand_id
1 'polypeptide(L)'
;MAKISETTRGQLAEAIQPYQKQIDDLLAKEKTFIDLMKSDHAGEAYKKLQLAEDMVFVSSLYMAENSLSLKILEIKNNDALNESRKTLYRAIIYLEDIVTNFIDVPYSELSSKWENIANTPLAKRYLLIRKLGLAIRLLKDAFGENSKWKWSFVELEGRFAAVAKNLIDMKKGARDYFEPSSVDYETTVLYIRKLQKLLDASANGYRDKYELSTRRIDDMRNAIKFLLARHKLCLAIGDKTNAEDIKKKAVIWKDKMDADQKAGSSS
;
A
#
# COMPACT_ATOMS: atom_id res chain seq x y z
N MET A 1 14.14 -2.87 35.31
CA MET A 1 14.78 -2.81 33.98
C MET A 1 16.28 -2.91 34.18
N ALA A 2 16.93 -3.97 33.66
CA ALA A 2 18.37 -4.08 33.73
C ALA A 2 19.02 -2.92 32.95
N LYS A 3 20.07 -2.32 33.51
CA LYS A 3 20.77 -1.19 32.89
C LYS A 3 21.52 -1.73 31.67
N ILE A 4 21.09 -1.34 30.46
CA ILE A 4 21.72 -1.74 29.20
C ILE A 4 23.21 -1.39 29.26
N SER A 5 24.10 -2.36 29.08
CA SER A 5 25.54 -2.15 29.15
C SER A 5 26.05 -1.46 27.89
N GLU A 6 27.13 -0.67 28.01
CA GLU A 6 27.79 -0.06 26.85
C GLU A 6 28.27 -1.13 25.85
N THR A 7 28.65 -2.31 26.35
CA THR A 7 29.03 -3.47 25.55
C THR A 7 27.88 -3.94 24.65
N THR A 8 26.66 -4.09 25.19
CA THR A 8 25.49 -4.48 24.39
C THR A 8 25.07 -3.43 23.36
N ARG A 9 25.30 -2.14 23.64
CA ARG A 9 25.08 -1.07 22.65
C ARG A 9 26.11 -1.11 21.53
N GLY A 10 27.38 -1.36 21.86
CA GLY A 10 28.45 -1.55 20.86
C GLY A 10 28.16 -2.72 19.93
N GLN A 11 27.73 -3.86 20.48
CA GLN A 11 27.33 -5.03 19.70
C GLN A 11 26.18 -4.74 18.73
N LEU A 12 25.17 -3.98 19.16
CA LEU A 12 24.09 -3.57 18.26
C LEU A 12 24.62 -2.67 17.14
N ALA A 13 25.46 -1.67 17.48
CA ALA A 13 26.02 -0.74 16.50
C ALA A 13 26.83 -1.46 15.40
N GLU A 14 27.65 -2.44 15.77
CA GLU A 14 28.36 -3.29 14.80
C GLU A 14 27.40 -4.14 13.96
N ALA A 15 26.37 -4.72 14.59
CA ALA A 15 25.41 -5.58 13.91
C ALA A 15 24.54 -4.84 12.87
N ILE A 16 24.18 -3.57 13.12
CA ILE A 16 23.35 -2.77 12.20
C ILE A 16 24.16 -2.12 11.08
N GLN A 17 25.48 -1.92 11.26
CA GLN A 17 26.35 -1.25 10.28
C GLN A 17 26.21 -1.76 8.82
N PRO A 18 26.16 -3.08 8.53
CA PRO A 18 25.98 -3.54 7.14
C PRO A 18 24.61 -3.22 6.55
N TYR A 19 23.57 -3.09 7.38
CA TYR A 19 22.22 -2.70 6.96
C TYR A 19 22.18 -1.20 6.69
N GLN A 20 22.71 -0.39 7.63
CA GLN A 20 22.79 1.06 7.48
C GLN A 20 23.55 1.46 6.21
N LYS A 21 24.67 0.79 5.91
CA LYS A 21 25.43 1.04 4.67
C LYS A 21 24.58 0.80 3.41
N GLN A 22 23.84 -0.32 3.36
CA GLN A 22 22.97 -0.61 2.22
C GLN A 22 21.82 0.39 2.09
N ILE A 23 21.27 0.86 3.22
CA ILE A 23 20.26 1.91 3.25
C ILE A 23 20.83 3.19 2.65
N ASP A 24 22.00 3.63 3.09
CA ASP A 24 22.65 4.86 2.62
C ASP A 24 22.96 4.80 1.11
N ASP A 25 23.47 3.67 0.63
CA ASP A 25 23.78 3.45 -0.79
C ASP A 25 22.49 3.53 -1.65
N LEU A 26 21.39 2.92 -1.21
CA LEU A 26 20.11 2.94 -1.92
C LEU A 26 19.45 4.33 -1.89
N LEU A 27 19.54 5.05 -0.78
CA LEU A 27 19.02 6.41 -0.67
C LEU A 27 19.85 7.41 -1.50
N ALA A 28 21.16 7.21 -1.60
CA ALA A 28 22.01 7.98 -2.50
C ALA A 28 21.62 7.74 -3.97
N LYS A 29 21.42 6.48 -4.36
CA LYS A 29 20.93 6.10 -5.69
C LYS A 29 19.55 6.69 -5.98
N GLU A 30 18.63 6.65 -5.02
CA GLU A 30 17.30 7.29 -5.12
C GLU A 30 17.45 8.77 -5.48
N LYS A 31 18.29 9.50 -4.74
CA LYS A 31 18.53 10.93 -4.99
C LYS A 31 19.07 11.17 -6.41
N THR A 32 20.05 10.38 -6.86
CA THR A 32 20.59 10.48 -8.22
C THR A 32 19.50 10.27 -9.28
N PHE A 33 18.61 9.30 -9.09
CA PHE A 33 17.51 9.05 -10.02
C PHE A 33 16.48 10.18 -10.02
N ILE A 34 16.13 10.72 -8.85
CA ILE A 34 15.25 11.88 -8.75
C ILE A 34 15.84 13.09 -9.51
N ASP A 35 17.12 13.36 -9.32
CA ASP A 35 17.77 14.48 -9.99
C ASP A 35 17.88 14.27 -11.50
N LEU A 36 18.15 13.04 -11.95
CA LEU A 36 18.12 12.69 -13.38
C LEU A 36 16.71 12.85 -13.99
N MET A 37 15.66 12.50 -13.26
CA MET A 37 14.27 12.63 -13.74
C MET A 37 13.83 14.10 -13.89
N LYS A 38 14.51 15.06 -13.25
CA LYS A 38 14.22 16.49 -13.43
C LYS A 38 14.75 17.04 -14.75
N SER A 39 15.83 16.46 -15.29
CA SER A 39 16.46 16.89 -16.54
C SER A 39 16.09 16.02 -17.73
N ASP A 40 15.80 14.73 -17.50
CA ASP A 40 15.42 13.76 -18.52
C ASP A 40 14.19 12.92 -18.07
N HIS A 41 13.05 13.22 -18.70
CA HIS A 41 11.78 12.54 -18.47
C HIS A 41 11.68 11.17 -19.18
N ALA A 42 12.68 10.79 -19.99
CA ALA A 42 12.66 9.48 -20.64
C ALA A 42 12.67 8.34 -19.62
N GLY A 43 11.70 7.44 -19.75
CA GLY A 43 11.57 6.27 -18.89
C GLY A 43 11.26 6.57 -17.42
N GLU A 44 10.75 7.76 -17.10
CA GLU A 44 10.46 8.19 -15.72
C GLU A 44 9.58 7.18 -14.97
N ALA A 45 8.53 6.65 -15.60
CA ALA A 45 7.65 5.67 -14.97
C ALA A 45 8.37 4.34 -14.62
N TYR A 46 9.32 3.90 -15.46
CA TYR A 46 10.13 2.71 -15.17
C TYR A 46 11.13 2.96 -14.05
N LYS A 47 11.77 4.13 -14.04
CA LYS A 47 12.64 4.57 -12.94
C LYS A 47 11.85 4.58 -11.62
N LYS A 48 10.63 5.12 -11.63
CA LYS A 48 9.72 5.13 -10.46
C LYS A 48 9.28 3.73 -10.00
N LEU A 49 9.03 2.80 -10.93
CA LEU A 49 8.77 1.40 -10.56
C LEU A 49 9.96 0.77 -9.83
N GLN A 50 11.18 1.00 -10.33
CA GLN A 50 12.39 0.51 -9.67
C GLN A 50 12.59 1.17 -8.31
N LEU A 51 12.39 2.49 -8.20
CA LEU A 51 12.48 3.19 -6.92
C LEU A 51 11.45 2.68 -5.92
N ALA A 52 10.22 2.37 -6.35
CA ALA A 52 9.23 1.76 -5.47
C ALA A 52 9.70 0.39 -4.94
N GLU A 53 10.33 -0.44 -5.77
CA GLU A 53 10.92 -1.71 -5.32
C GLU A 53 12.10 -1.51 -4.36
N ASP A 54 13.01 -0.58 -4.68
CA ASP A 54 14.16 -0.23 -3.85
C ASP A 54 13.70 0.28 -2.48
N MET A 55 12.65 1.13 -2.41
CA MET A 55 12.08 1.62 -1.16
C MET A 55 11.41 0.53 -0.32
N VAL A 56 10.75 -0.45 -0.95
CA VAL A 56 10.24 -1.63 -0.23
C VAL A 56 11.40 -2.40 0.42
N PHE A 57 12.53 -2.53 -0.29
CA PHE A 57 13.71 -3.19 0.25
C PHE A 57 14.36 -2.38 1.38
N VAL A 58 14.54 -1.06 1.23
CA VAL A 58 15.04 -0.18 2.30
C VAL A 58 14.16 -0.27 3.56
N SER A 59 12.83 -0.30 3.41
CA SER A 59 11.92 -0.52 4.53
C SER A 59 12.19 -1.84 5.27
N SER A 60 12.51 -2.91 4.53
CA SER A 60 12.87 -4.21 5.12
C SER A 60 14.19 -4.19 5.88
N LEU A 61 15.17 -3.40 5.44
CA LEU A 61 16.45 -3.22 6.13
C LEU A 61 16.24 -2.51 7.48
N TYR A 62 15.46 -1.42 7.51
CA TYR A 62 15.09 -0.77 8.77
C TYR A 62 14.34 -1.70 9.74
N MET A 63 13.47 -2.58 9.22
CA MET A 63 12.79 -3.58 10.07
C MET A 63 13.77 -4.65 10.60
N ALA A 64 14.81 -4.98 9.83
CA ALA A 64 15.88 -5.87 10.28
C ALA A 64 16.68 -5.24 11.42
N GLU A 65 17.00 -3.94 11.35
CA GLU A 65 17.65 -3.21 12.45
C GLU A 65 16.80 -3.23 13.73
N ASN A 66 15.48 -3.03 13.62
CA ASN A 66 14.58 -3.20 14.77
C ASN A 66 14.59 -4.63 15.31
N SER A 67 14.65 -5.64 14.44
CA SER A 67 14.70 -7.04 14.86
C SER A 67 16.01 -7.35 15.61
N LEU A 68 17.13 -6.78 15.18
CA LEU A 68 18.42 -6.87 15.89
C LEU A 68 18.38 -6.14 17.23
N SER A 69 17.78 -4.95 17.28
CA SER A 69 17.57 -4.21 18.53
C SER A 69 16.76 -5.02 19.53
N LEU A 70 15.67 -5.65 19.08
CA LEU A 70 14.88 -6.54 19.93
C LEU A 70 15.66 -7.77 20.39
N LYS A 71 16.53 -8.34 19.55
CA LYS A 71 17.31 -9.53 19.89
C LYS A 71 18.46 -9.24 20.87
N ILE A 72 19.11 -8.08 20.73
CA ILE A 72 20.33 -7.73 21.48
C ILE A 72 20.01 -6.89 22.72
N LEU A 73 19.11 -5.92 22.58
CA LEU A 73 18.76 -4.98 23.66
C LEU A 73 17.41 -5.28 24.31
N GLU A 74 16.62 -6.21 23.76
CA GLU A 74 15.23 -6.50 24.19
C GLU A 74 14.30 -5.27 24.11
N ILE A 75 14.67 -4.30 23.27
CA ILE A 75 13.96 -3.02 23.10
C ILE A 75 13.69 -2.76 21.63
N LYS A 76 12.48 -2.29 21.32
CA LYS A 76 12.09 -1.87 19.97
C LYS A 76 12.88 -0.63 19.56
N ASN A 77 13.41 -0.67 18.33
CA ASN A 77 13.98 0.51 17.69
C ASN A 77 12.86 1.30 16.99
N ASN A 78 12.21 2.18 17.74
CA ASN A 78 11.10 2.98 17.21
C ASN A 78 11.53 3.92 16.08
N ASP A 79 12.78 4.38 16.06
CA ASP A 79 13.28 5.28 15.02
C ASP A 79 13.41 4.54 13.69
N ALA A 80 14.02 3.35 13.69
CA ALA A 80 14.07 2.49 12.50
C ALA A 80 12.66 2.12 12.00
N LEU A 81 11.73 1.79 12.90
CA LEU A 81 10.33 1.52 12.50
C LEU A 81 9.64 2.76 11.90
N ASN A 82 9.89 3.95 12.44
CA ASN A 82 9.34 5.20 11.90
C ASN A 82 9.91 5.52 10.52
N GLU A 83 11.21 5.33 10.32
CA GLU A 83 11.86 5.51 9.01
C GLU A 83 11.35 4.48 8.01
N SER A 84 11.22 3.20 8.40
CA SER A 84 10.60 2.17 7.58
C SER A 84 9.20 2.57 7.10
N ARG A 85 8.37 3.13 7.98
CA ARG A 85 7.03 3.63 7.61
C ARG A 85 7.09 4.76 6.58
N LYS A 86 7.97 5.76 6.79
CA LYS A 86 8.15 6.87 5.84
C LYS A 86 8.60 6.36 4.48
N THR A 87 9.51 5.40 4.45
CA THR A 87 10.01 4.77 3.23
C THR A 87 8.91 4.01 2.48
N LEU A 88 8.00 3.31 3.17
CA LEU A 88 6.84 2.69 2.52
C LEU A 88 5.87 3.71 1.91
N TYR A 89 5.68 4.87 2.55
CA TYR A 89 4.94 5.97 1.94
C TYR A 89 5.64 6.47 0.66
N ARG A 90 6.97 6.61 0.65
CA ARG A 90 7.72 6.97 -0.56
C ARG A 90 7.50 5.97 -1.69
N ALA A 91 7.56 4.67 -1.38
CA ALA A 91 7.28 3.61 -2.36
C ALA A 91 5.89 3.78 -2.99
N ILE A 92 4.87 4.04 -2.17
CA ILE A 92 3.50 4.28 -2.65
C ILE A 92 3.42 5.56 -3.47
N ILE A 93 4.03 6.66 -3.05
CA ILE A 93 4.04 7.94 -3.79
C ILE A 93 4.61 7.74 -5.21
N TYR A 94 5.70 6.98 -5.36
CA TYR A 94 6.21 6.66 -6.70
C TYR A 94 5.20 5.90 -7.57
N LEU A 95 4.41 5.00 -6.97
CA LEU A 95 3.34 4.30 -7.68
C LEU A 95 2.15 5.22 -7.99
N GLU A 96 1.82 6.14 -7.09
CA GLU A 96 0.77 7.14 -7.30
C GLU A 96 1.12 8.08 -8.46
N ASP A 97 2.37 8.50 -8.59
CA ASP A 97 2.80 9.31 -9.73
C ASP A 97 2.55 8.59 -11.07
N ILE A 98 2.76 7.27 -11.10
CA ILE A 98 2.53 6.45 -12.28
C ILE A 98 1.02 6.32 -12.52
N VAL A 99 0.25 5.81 -11.55
CA VAL A 99 -1.13 5.34 -11.75
C VAL A 99 -2.22 6.09 -10.97
N THR A 100 -1.90 7.26 -10.41
CA THR A 100 -2.71 8.09 -9.50
C THR A 100 -3.11 7.42 -8.18
N ASN A 101 -3.32 8.26 -7.15
CA ASN A 101 -3.79 7.87 -5.81
C ASN A 101 -5.33 7.78 -5.71
N PHE A 102 -6.07 8.22 -6.73
CA PHE A 102 -7.53 8.17 -6.71
C PHE A 102 -8.02 6.73 -6.95
N ILE A 103 -8.96 6.27 -6.13
CA ILE A 103 -9.55 4.93 -6.28
C ILE A 103 -10.57 4.86 -7.44
N ASP A 104 -11.34 5.94 -7.60
CA ASP A 104 -12.46 6.06 -8.54
C ASP A 104 -12.04 6.69 -9.87
N VAL A 105 -10.97 6.17 -10.48
CA VAL A 105 -10.42 6.72 -11.72
C VAL A 105 -11.07 6.06 -12.93
N PRO A 106 -11.53 6.83 -13.92
CA PRO A 106 -11.99 6.32 -15.21
C PRO A 106 -10.89 5.57 -15.97
N TYR A 107 -11.28 4.55 -16.74
CA TYR A 107 -10.34 3.79 -17.57
C TYR A 107 -9.54 4.67 -18.54
N SER A 108 -10.20 5.66 -19.15
CA SER A 108 -9.58 6.57 -20.13
C SER A 108 -8.37 7.31 -19.57
N GLU A 109 -8.39 7.65 -18.27
CA GLU A 109 -7.29 8.34 -17.60
C GLU A 109 -6.13 7.39 -17.24
N LEU A 110 -6.40 6.11 -17.02
CA LEU A 110 -5.36 5.11 -16.71
C LEU A 110 -4.71 4.53 -17.97
N SER A 111 -5.41 4.52 -19.10
CA SER A 111 -4.91 3.93 -20.34
C SER A 111 -3.56 4.51 -20.76
N SER A 112 -3.45 5.86 -20.80
CA SER A 112 -2.20 6.54 -21.14
C SER A 112 -1.10 6.33 -20.10
N LYS A 113 -1.47 6.15 -18.82
CA LYS A 113 -0.53 5.83 -17.74
C LYS A 113 0.05 4.42 -17.86
N TRP A 114 -0.73 3.45 -18.34
CA TRP A 114 -0.24 2.08 -18.54
C TRP A 114 0.70 1.95 -19.72
N GLU A 115 0.55 2.76 -20.76
CA GLU A 115 1.49 2.82 -21.90
C GLU A 115 2.91 3.12 -21.42
N ASN A 116 3.05 4.02 -20.43
CA ASN A 116 4.35 4.36 -19.83
C ASN A 116 5.03 3.19 -19.10
N ILE A 117 4.31 2.11 -18.80
CA ILE A 117 4.83 0.92 -18.13
C ILE A 117 4.53 -0.38 -18.90
N ALA A 118 4.16 -0.29 -20.17
CA ALA A 118 3.70 -1.42 -20.98
C ALA A 118 4.72 -2.57 -21.04
N ASN A 119 6.02 -2.25 -21.02
CA ASN A 119 7.09 -3.25 -21.07
C ASN A 119 7.32 -3.98 -19.74
N THR A 120 6.66 -3.57 -18.65
CA THR A 120 6.70 -4.28 -17.37
C THR A 120 5.58 -5.32 -17.34
N PRO A 121 5.89 -6.63 -17.38
CA PRO A 121 4.87 -7.68 -17.39
C PRO A 121 3.99 -7.63 -16.14
N LEU A 122 2.74 -8.09 -16.27
CA LEU A 122 1.79 -8.11 -15.16
C LEU A 122 2.33 -8.88 -13.95
N ALA A 123 3.05 -9.99 -14.18
CA ALA A 123 3.68 -10.78 -13.12
C ALA A 123 4.68 -9.96 -12.28
N LYS A 124 5.48 -9.09 -12.91
CA LYS A 124 6.42 -8.22 -12.19
C LYS A 124 5.68 -7.16 -11.37
N ARG A 125 4.64 -6.54 -11.94
CA ARG A 125 3.79 -5.57 -11.22
C ARG A 125 3.12 -6.23 -10.01
N TYR A 126 2.58 -7.43 -10.20
CA TYR A 126 1.96 -8.19 -9.12
C TYR A 126 2.95 -8.58 -8.02
N LEU A 127 4.16 -9.00 -8.38
CA LEU A 127 5.22 -9.31 -7.42
C LEU A 127 5.57 -8.09 -6.55
N LEU A 128 5.69 -6.90 -7.15
CA LEU A 128 5.92 -5.65 -6.40
C LEU A 128 4.80 -5.39 -5.39
N ILE A 129 3.53 -5.53 -5.80
CA ILE A 129 2.37 -5.40 -4.91
C ILE A 129 2.40 -6.43 -3.77
N ARG A 130 2.82 -7.67 -4.04
CA ARG A 130 2.98 -8.69 -3.00
C ARG A 130 4.08 -8.32 -2.00
N LYS A 131 5.24 -7.85 -2.48
CA LYS A 131 6.36 -7.40 -1.63
C LYS A 131 5.94 -6.22 -0.75
N LEU A 132 5.33 -5.19 -1.35
CA LEU A 132 4.84 -4.01 -0.62
C LEU A 132 3.78 -4.39 0.43
N GLY A 133 2.79 -5.21 0.06
CA GLY A 133 1.77 -5.68 1.00
C GLY A 133 2.29 -6.67 2.06
N LEU A 134 3.48 -7.25 1.89
CA LEU A 134 4.18 -7.99 2.93
C LEU A 134 4.90 -7.04 3.87
N ALA A 135 5.64 -6.06 3.34
CA ALA A 135 6.37 -5.07 4.13
C ALA A 135 5.44 -4.25 5.03
N ILE A 136 4.29 -3.79 4.52
CA ILE A 136 3.29 -3.06 5.32
C ILE A 136 2.80 -3.90 6.51
N ARG A 137 2.52 -5.19 6.28
CA ARG A 137 2.04 -6.10 7.33
C ARG A 137 3.12 -6.33 8.39
N LEU A 138 4.34 -6.68 7.96
CA LEU A 138 5.46 -6.89 8.88
C LEU A 138 5.74 -5.64 9.72
N LEU A 139 5.64 -4.46 9.12
CA LEU A 139 5.83 -3.21 9.84
C LEU A 139 4.73 -2.97 10.87
N LYS A 140 3.47 -3.21 10.50
CA LYS A 140 2.31 -3.09 11.41
C LYS A 140 2.45 -4.05 12.59
N ASP A 141 2.85 -5.29 12.34
CA ASP A 141 3.11 -6.31 13.37
C ASP A 141 4.27 -5.89 14.29
N ALA A 142 5.35 -5.34 13.72
CA ALA A 142 6.51 -4.87 14.48
C ALA A 142 6.16 -3.70 15.42
N PHE A 143 5.29 -2.78 15.00
CA PHE A 143 4.76 -1.74 15.89
C PHE A 143 3.84 -2.33 16.98
N GLY A 144 2.96 -3.27 16.61
CA GLY A 144 2.00 -3.92 17.49
C GLY A 144 0.66 -3.18 17.61
N GLU A 145 -0.35 -3.84 18.19
CA GLU A 145 -1.76 -3.41 18.17
C GLU A 145 -2.03 -2.09 18.92
N ASN A 146 -1.29 -1.83 19.99
CA ASN A 146 -1.43 -0.62 20.81
C ASN A 146 -0.61 0.57 20.31
N SER A 147 -0.11 0.51 19.08
CA SER A 147 0.68 1.59 18.49
C SER A 147 -0.17 2.83 18.25
N LYS A 148 0.38 4.01 18.60
CA LYS A 148 -0.18 5.32 18.23
C LYS A 148 -0.38 5.50 16.72
N TRP A 149 0.27 4.67 15.91
CA TRP A 149 0.22 4.70 14.46
C TRP A 149 -0.91 3.88 13.83
N LYS A 150 -1.76 3.22 14.63
CA LYS A 150 -2.88 2.38 14.15
C LYS A 150 -3.67 3.02 13.01
N TRP A 151 -4.11 4.28 13.17
CA TRP A 151 -4.90 4.97 12.15
C TRP A 151 -4.08 5.48 10.96
N SER A 152 -2.78 5.70 11.12
CA SER A 152 -1.90 5.99 9.97
C SER A 152 -1.73 4.77 9.07
N PHE A 153 -1.76 3.56 9.62
CA PHE A 153 -1.74 2.34 8.81
C PHE A 153 -2.99 2.17 7.97
N VAL A 154 -4.16 2.59 8.45
CA VAL A 154 -5.39 2.59 7.65
C VAL A 154 -5.22 3.47 6.40
N GLU A 155 -4.59 4.63 6.54
CA GLU A 155 -4.31 5.52 5.40
C GLU A 155 -3.28 4.90 4.44
N LEU A 156 -2.18 4.35 4.98
CA LEU A 156 -1.15 3.67 4.19
C LEU A 156 -1.74 2.49 3.39
N GLU A 157 -2.55 1.65 4.04
CA GLU A 157 -3.24 0.51 3.44
C GLU A 157 -4.26 0.95 2.38
N GLY A 158 -4.97 2.06 2.63
CA GLY A 158 -5.88 2.69 1.66
C GLY A 158 -5.17 3.14 0.38
N ARG A 159 -4.10 3.93 0.52
CA ARG A 159 -3.30 4.41 -0.61
C ARG A 159 -2.68 3.25 -1.39
N PHE A 160 -2.17 2.25 -0.66
CA PHE A 160 -1.68 1.00 -1.25
C PHE A 160 -2.75 0.27 -2.07
N ALA A 161 -3.98 0.13 -1.55
CA ALA A 161 -5.07 -0.51 -2.27
C ALA A 161 -5.45 0.24 -3.55
N ALA A 162 -5.44 1.59 -3.52
CA ALA A 162 -5.70 2.42 -4.69
C ALA A 162 -4.67 2.20 -5.80
N VAL A 163 -3.37 2.31 -5.50
CA VAL A 163 -2.31 2.08 -6.50
C VAL A 163 -2.30 0.63 -6.99
N ALA A 164 -2.53 -0.34 -6.10
CA ALA A 164 -2.58 -1.74 -6.48
C ALA A 164 -3.69 -2.02 -7.51
N LYS A 165 -4.87 -1.42 -7.34
CA LYS A 165 -5.99 -1.51 -8.28
C LYS A 165 -5.70 -0.76 -9.58
N ASN A 166 -5.04 0.40 -9.52
CA ASN A 166 -4.76 1.21 -10.71
C ASN A 166 -3.58 0.68 -11.54
N LEU A 167 -2.75 -0.22 -11.02
CA LEU A 167 -1.61 -0.84 -11.74
C LEU A 167 -2.00 -1.97 -12.71
N ILE A 168 -3.21 -2.51 -12.58
CA ILE A 168 -3.74 -3.54 -13.46
C ILE A 168 -4.69 -2.91 -14.49
N ASP A 169 -4.50 -3.26 -15.76
CA ASP A 169 -5.50 -2.99 -16.79
C ASP A 169 -6.70 -3.90 -16.53
N MET A 170 -7.77 -3.35 -15.96
CA MET A 170 -8.97 -4.12 -15.63
C MET A 170 -9.77 -4.58 -16.85
N LYS A 171 -9.62 -3.98 -18.03
CA LYS A 171 -10.27 -4.51 -19.25
C LYS A 171 -9.55 -5.75 -19.74
N LYS A 172 -8.21 -5.71 -19.77
CA LYS A 172 -7.41 -6.90 -20.09
C LYS A 172 -7.59 -7.96 -19.00
N GLY A 173 -7.45 -7.57 -17.73
CA GLY A 173 -7.59 -8.45 -16.57
C GLY A 173 -8.96 -9.11 -16.47
N ALA A 174 -10.07 -8.42 -16.76
CA ALA A 174 -11.39 -9.06 -16.77
C ALA A 174 -11.51 -10.13 -17.86
N ARG A 175 -10.89 -9.94 -19.04
CA ARG A 175 -10.85 -10.96 -20.09
C ARG A 175 -9.97 -12.13 -19.71
N ASP A 176 -8.73 -11.85 -19.31
CA ASP A 176 -7.75 -12.85 -18.90
C ASP A 176 -8.25 -13.69 -17.71
N TYR A 177 -9.05 -13.12 -16.80
CA TYR A 177 -9.63 -13.86 -15.66
C TYR A 177 -10.50 -15.06 -16.08
N PHE A 178 -11.12 -15.01 -17.25
CA PHE A 178 -11.99 -16.06 -17.78
C PHE A 178 -11.34 -16.91 -18.88
N GLU A 179 -10.07 -16.66 -19.20
CA GLU A 179 -9.38 -17.30 -20.31
C GLU A 179 -8.19 -18.13 -19.80
N PRO A 180 -8.39 -19.42 -19.46
CA PRO A 180 -7.32 -20.29 -18.96
C PRO A 180 -6.13 -20.45 -19.91
N SER A 181 -6.32 -20.19 -21.21
CA SER A 181 -5.23 -20.26 -22.19
C SER A 181 -4.35 -18.99 -22.21
N SER A 182 -4.78 -17.91 -21.55
CA SER A 182 -4.01 -16.67 -21.47
C SER A 182 -2.73 -16.88 -20.67
N VAL A 183 -1.61 -16.38 -21.21
CA VAL A 183 -0.30 -16.41 -20.53
C VAL A 183 -0.35 -15.70 -19.18
N ASP A 184 -1.21 -14.68 -19.05
CA ASP A 184 -1.39 -13.91 -17.83
C ASP A 184 -2.50 -14.46 -16.90
N TYR A 185 -3.16 -15.59 -17.25
CA TYR A 185 -4.34 -16.13 -16.54
C TYR A 185 -4.10 -16.26 -15.03
N GLU A 186 -3.10 -17.06 -14.63
CA GLU A 186 -2.84 -17.36 -13.22
C GLU A 186 -2.50 -16.10 -12.43
N THR A 187 -1.62 -15.26 -12.99
CA THR A 187 -1.24 -13.98 -12.37
C THR A 187 -2.46 -13.09 -12.19
N THR A 188 -3.32 -13.00 -13.19
CA THR A 188 -4.54 -12.19 -13.17
C THR A 188 -5.50 -12.67 -12.08
N VAL A 189 -5.76 -13.98 -12.00
CA VAL A 189 -6.62 -14.57 -10.96
C VAL A 189 -6.08 -14.26 -9.56
N LEU A 190 -4.78 -14.46 -9.34
CA LEU A 190 -4.14 -14.19 -8.05
C LEU A 190 -4.12 -12.70 -7.69
N TYR A 191 -3.94 -11.83 -8.67
CA TYR A 191 -3.96 -10.39 -8.49
C TYR A 191 -5.38 -9.90 -8.15
N ILE A 192 -6.39 -10.33 -8.90
CA ILE A 192 -7.79 -9.96 -8.63
C ILE A 192 -8.21 -10.43 -7.22
N ARG A 193 -7.89 -11.66 -6.82
CA ARG A 193 -8.15 -12.15 -5.44
C ARG A 193 -7.47 -11.30 -4.38
N LYS A 194 -6.25 -10.83 -4.65
CA LYS A 194 -5.54 -9.91 -3.76
C LYS A 194 -6.24 -8.55 -3.70
N LEU A 195 -6.70 -8.01 -4.83
CA LEU A 195 -7.44 -6.75 -4.88
C LEU A 195 -8.75 -6.82 -4.10
N GLN A 196 -9.51 -7.91 -4.23
CA GLN A 196 -10.73 -8.12 -3.44
C GLN A 196 -10.45 -7.95 -1.94
N LYS A 197 -9.43 -8.68 -1.43
CA LYS A 197 -9.01 -8.59 -0.02
C LYS A 197 -8.54 -7.19 0.38
N LEU A 198 -7.79 -6.50 -0.48
CA LEU A 198 -7.30 -5.15 -0.19
C LEU A 198 -8.42 -4.13 -0.12
N LEU A 199 -9.33 -4.13 -1.10
CA LEU A 199 -10.46 -3.20 -1.14
C LEU A 199 -11.40 -3.41 0.06
N ASP A 200 -11.68 -4.67 0.42
CA ASP A 200 -12.50 -5.00 1.59
C ASP A 200 -11.83 -4.55 2.90
N ALA A 201 -10.53 -4.79 3.04
CA ALA A 201 -9.77 -4.37 4.22
C ALA A 201 -9.70 -2.84 4.35
N SER A 202 -9.41 -2.12 3.26
CA SER A 202 -9.37 -0.65 3.27
C SER A 202 -10.75 -0.05 3.56
N ALA A 203 -11.82 -0.59 2.97
CA ALA A 203 -13.18 -0.14 3.26
C ALA A 203 -13.53 -0.26 4.75
N ASN A 204 -13.29 -1.43 5.34
CA ASN A 204 -13.56 -1.65 6.76
C ASN A 204 -12.63 -0.80 7.64
N GLY A 205 -11.34 -0.69 7.31
CA GLY A 205 -10.38 0.09 8.08
C GLY A 205 -10.74 1.58 8.16
N TYR A 206 -11.16 2.19 7.04
CA TYR A 206 -11.63 3.58 7.05
C TYR A 206 -12.93 3.74 7.83
N ARG A 207 -13.85 2.77 7.76
CA ARG A 207 -15.07 2.80 8.58
C ARG A 207 -14.75 2.69 10.07
N ASP A 208 -13.87 1.77 10.46
CA ASP A 208 -13.44 1.63 11.86
C ASP A 208 -12.78 2.91 12.35
N LYS A 209 -11.95 3.55 11.53
CA LYS A 209 -11.33 4.85 11.84
C LYS A 209 -12.37 5.95 12.05
N TYR A 210 -13.41 5.99 11.21
CA TYR A 210 -14.54 6.91 11.36
C TYR A 210 -15.27 6.69 12.68
N GLU A 211 -15.63 5.44 12.99
CA GLU A 211 -16.46 5.11 14.16
C GLU A 211 -15.70 5.21 15.49
N LEU A 212 -14.43 4.82 15.51
CA LEU A 212 -13.65 4.62 16.73
C LEU A 212 -12.69 5.76 17.04
N SER A 213 -12.44 6.67 16.10
CA SER A 213 -11.42 7.71 16.30
C SER A 213 -11.81 9.09 15.84
N THR A 214 -12.17 9.28 14.57
CA THR A 214 -12.17 10.63 13.99
C THR A 214 -13.56 11.24 13.91
N ARG A 215 -14.61 10.42 13.66
CA ARG A 215 -15.95 10.87 13.26
C ARG A 215 -15.96 11.83 12.06
N ARG A 216 -14.85 11.88 11.31
CA ARG A 216 -14.70 12.73 10.13
C ARG A 216 -15.40 12.10 8.94
N ILE A 217 -16.30 12.86 8.32
CA ILE A 217 -17.08 12.38 7.17
C ILE A 217 -16.18 11.84 6.04
N ASP A 218 -14.99 12.42 5.85
CA ASP A 218 -14.06 11.97 4.81
C ASP A 218 -13.57 10.53 5.00
N ASP A 219 -13.39 10.06 6.24
CA ASP A 219 -13.04 8.66 6.49
C ASP A 219 -14.19 7.74 6.05
N MET A 220 -15.44 8.10 6.36
CA MET A 220 -16.63 7.36 5.92
C MET A 220 -16.82 7.39 4.41
N ARG A 221 -16.60 8.55 3.77
CA ARG A 221 -16.62 8.67 2.29
C ARG A 221 -15.58 7.76 1.65
N ASN A 222 -14.35 7.74 2.18
CA ASN A 222 -13.31 6.84 1.68
C ASN A 222 -13.71 5.38 1.84
N ALA A 223 -14.27 5.01 3.00
CA ALA A 223 -14.79 3.66 3.24
C ALA A 223 -15.81 3.23 2.15
N ILE A 224 -16.74 4.13 1.80
CA ILE A 224 -17.74 3.91 0.73
C ILE A 224 -17.08 3.80 -0.65
N LYS A 225 -16.11 4.68 -0.97
CA LYS A 225 -15.40 4.62 -2.26
C LYS A 225 -14.70 3.28 -2.47
N PHE A 226 -14.03 2.74 -1.43
CA PHE A 226 -13.42 1.42 -1.51
C PHE A 226 -14.44 0.29 -1.68
N LEU A 227 -15.61 0.35 -1.03
CA LEU A 227 -16.71 -0.59 -1.29
C LEU A 227 -17.21 -0.50 -2.73
N LEU A 228 -17.39 0.70 -3.28
CA LEU A 228 -17.86 0.87 -4.65
C LEU A 228 -16.83 0.40 -5.68
N ALA A 229 -15.53 0.56 -5.40
CA ALA A 229 -14.47 -0.03 -6.19
C ALA A 229 -14.51 -1.57 -6.15
N ARG A 230 -14.76 -2.16 -4.97
CA ARG A 230 -14.95 -3.61 -4.80
C ARG A 230 -16.18 -4.12 -5.56
N HIS A 231 -17.28 -3.35 -5.55
CA HIS A 231 -18.50 -3.64 -6.31
C HIS A 231 -18.22 -3.65 -7.82
N LYS A 232 -17.54 -2.63 -8.36
CA LYS A 232 -17.13 -2.59 -9.77
C LYS A 232 -16.25 -3.78 -10.15
N LEU A 233 -15.35 -4.19 -9.25
CA LEU A 233 -14.51 -5.38 -9.47
C LEU A 233 -15.35 -6.66 -9.54
N CYS A 234 -16.32 -6.87 -8.64
CA CYS A 234 -17.26 -8.01 -8.72
C CYS A 234 -17.98 -8.07 -10.06
N LEU A 235 -18.53 -6.94 -10.51
CA LEU A 235 -19.22 -6.86 -11.81
C LEU A 235 -18.28 -7.24 -12.96
N ALA A 236 -17.03 -6.77 -12.94
CA ALA A 236 -16.05 -7.07 -13.98
C ALA A 236 -15.70 -8.56 -14.08
N ILE A 237 -15.77 -9.30 -12.96
CA ILE A 237 -15.50 -10.76 -12.91
C ILE A 237 -16.78 -11.59 -12.82
N GLY A 238 -17.94 -11.03 -13.17
CA GLY A 238 -19.20 -11.77 -13.23
C GLY A 238 -19.76 -12.25 -11.88
N ASP A 239 -19.23 -11.76 -10.76
CA ASP A 239 -19.63 -12.13 -9.40
C ASP A 239 -20.84 -11.30 -8.94
N LYS A 240 -22.02 -11.63 -9.50
CA LYS A 240 -23.27 -10.88 -9.30
C LYS A 240 -23.76 -10.91 -7.85
N THR A 241 -23.60 -12.04 -7.16
CA THR A 241 -24.06 -12.21 -5.78
C THR A 241 -23.35 -11.23 -4.85
N ASN A 242 -22.01 -11.27 -4.83
CA ASN A 242 -21.26 -10.34 -3.99
C ASN A 242 -21.42 -8.89 -4.45
N ALA A 243 -21.60 -8.63 -5.75
CA ALA A 243 -21.88 -7.28 -6.24
C ALA A 243 -23.12 -6.67 -5.56
N GLU A 244 -24.25 -7.38 -5.56
CA GLU A 244 -25.48 -6.89 -4.94
C GLU A 244 -25.35 -6.71 -3.42
N ASP A 245 -24.66 -7.62 -2.74
CA ASP A 245 -24.43 -7.50 -1.29
C ASP A 245 -23.57 -6.28 -0.94
N ILE A 246 -22.49 -6.05 -1.70
CA ILE A 246 -21.63 -4.87 -1.50
C ILE A 246 -22.39 -3.58 -1.81
N LYS A 247 -23.24 -3.57 -2.84
CA LYS A 247 -24.08 -2.42 -3.19
C LYS A 247 -25.05 -2.08 -2.07
N LYS A 248 -25.76 -3.07 -1.52
CA LYS A 248 -26.64 -2.88 -0.35
C LYS A 248 -25.85 -2.34 0.84
N LYS A 249 -24.68 -2.91 1.13
CA LYS A 249 -23.79 -2.43 2.20
C LYS A 249 -23.38 -0.97 1.99
N ALA A 250 -23.03 -0.57 0.77
CA ALA A 250 -22.66 0.82 0.45
C ALA A 250 -23.83 1.80 0.65
N VAL A 251 -25.07 1.40 0.32
CA VAL A 251 -26.27 2.22 0.58
C VAL A 251 -26.48 2.41 2.09
N ILE A 252 -26.44 1.33 2.88
CA ILE A 252 -26.56 1.41 4.34
C ILE A 252 -25.49 2.34 4.94
N TRP A 253 -24.27 2.28 4.40
CA TRP A 253 -23.16 3.12 4.85
C TRP A 253 -23.39 4.60 4.52
N LYS A 254 -23.92 4.88 3.33
CA LYS A 254 -24.29 6.22 2.91
C LYS A 254 -25.42 6.80 3.75
N ASP A 255 -26.49 6.03 3.99
CA ASP A 255 -27.62 6.47 4.79
C ASP A 255 -27.20 6.80 6.24
N LYS A 256 -26.29 5.99 6.82
CA LYS A 256 -25.69 6.29 8.12
C LYS A 256 -24.90 7.61 8.09
N MET A 257 -24.03 7.78 7.09
CA MET A 257 -23.23 9.00 6.95
C MET A 257 -24.13 10.25 6.85
N ASP A 258 -25.19 10.18 6.04
CA ASP A 258 -26.13 11.29 5.85
C ASP A 258 -26.93 11.58 7.13
N ALA A 259 -27.27 10.55 7.91
CA ALA A 259 -27.92 10.70 9.22
C ALA A 259 -26.99 11.35 10.25
N ASP A 260 -25.75 10.87 10.38
CA ASP A 260 -24.74 11.42 11.30
C ASP A 260 -24.43 12.89 10.96
N GLN A 261 -24.39 13.24 9.67
CA GLN A 261 -24.19 14.60 9.20
C GLN A 261 -25.37 15.53 9.56
N LYS A 262 -26.62 15.05 9.41
CA LYS A 262 -27.82 15.81 9.83
C LYS A 262 -27.89 16.00 11.35
N ALA A 263 -27.39 15.03 12.11
CA ALA A 263 -27.36 15.09 13.57
C ALA A 263 -26.22 15.97 14.13
N GLY A 264 -25.38 16.58 13.28
CA GLY A 264 -24.23 17.37 13.72
C GLY A 264 -23.16 16.54 14.46
N SER A 265 -23.22 15.22 14.36
CA SER A 265 -22.35 14.27 15.09
C SER A 265 -21.00 14.06 14.40
N SER A 266 -20.84 14.63 13.21
CA SER A 266 -19.64 14.58 12.39
C SER A 266 -19.04 15.98 12.26
N SER A 267 -17.87 16.20 12.85
CA SER A 267 -17.07 17.43 12.70
C SER A 267 -15.99 17.27 11.64
#